data_AF-A0A957FSE7-F1
#
_entry.id   AF-A0A957FSE7-F1
#
_cell.length_a   1.000
_cell.length_b   1.000
_cell.length_c   1.000
_cell.angle_alpha   90.00
_cell.angle_beta   90.00
_cell.angle_gamma   90.00
#
_symmetry.space_group_name_H-M   'P 1'
#
loop_
_entity.id
_entity.type
_entity.pdbx_description
1 polymer ?
#
loop_
_entity_poly.entity_id
_entity_poly.type
_entity_poly.pdbx_seq_one_letter_code
_entity_poly.pdbx_strand_id
1 'polypeptide(L)'
;MGTKIPFAVRLFSLGLLLALFVAVVGAQPAGEGDGPALANPGVGLADCVNGLAGVYPCQNVDLLAQPDLAATGGGIGKDIWGWTDPLDGAEYVIMTRSNGTSFFDLSDPTAPVYLGNMPSTIGSSTWRDAKVFENYAYIVADALVHGIQVFDLTRLRDVTSPPVTFTPDFLYEGIDNAHNIVINEDSGFAYAVGTDTCNGGLHMLDLSNPAEPVFA
;
A
#
# COMPACT_ATOMS: atom_id res chain seq x y z
N MET A 1 1.34 16.50 18.51
CA MET A 1 2.70 16.83 18.06
C MET A 1 3.19 15.62 17.29
N GLY A 2 2.70 15.45 16.06
CA GLY A 2 2.92 14.27 15.24
C GLY A 2 4.11 14.50 14.31
N THR A 3 5.16 13.71 14.49
CA THR A 3 6.37 13.72 13.69
C THR A 3 6.03 13.19 12.31
N LYS A 4 6.07 14.06 11.29
CA LYS A 4 6.00 13.66 9.89
C LYS A 4 7.21 12.78 9.55
N ILE A 5 6.94 11.71 8.81
CA ILE A 5 7.89 10.83 8.13
C ILE A 5 9.01 11.67 7.47
N PRO A 6 10.28 11.60 7.89
CA PRO A 6 11.37 12.06 7.05
C PRO A 6 11.68 10.93 6.07
N PHE A 7 11.08 10.97 4.88
CA PHE A 7 11.74 10.37 3.72
C PHE A 7 13.15 10.94 3.68
N ALA A 8 14.16 10.09 3.82
CA ALA A 8 15.56 10.49 3.88
C ALA A 8 16.06 10.96 2.51
N VAL A 9 15.63 12.15 2.07
CA VAL A 9 16.32 12.88 1.00
C VAL A 9 17.53 13.56 1.63
N ARG A 10 18.70 12.92 1.55
CA ARG A 10 19.98 13.55 1.90
C ARG A 10 20.36 14.59 0.84
N LEU A 11 19.91 15.83 0.99
CA LEU A 11 20.41 16.97 0.21
C LEU A 11 21.77 17.43 0.75
N PHE A 12 22.84 17.17 -0.02
CA PHE A 12 24.13 17.81 0.18
C PHE A 12 24.18 19.18 -0.54
N SER A 13 24.26 20.24 0.29
CA SER A 13 24.99 21.51 0.15
C SER A 13 25.01 22.36 -1.15
N LEU A 14 24.67 23.64 -0.93
CA LEU A 14 25.27 24.90 -1.43
C LEU A 14 25.13 25.31 -2.91
N GLY A 15 24.60 26.53 -3.12
CA GLY A 15 24.96 27.36 -4.28
C GLY A 15 23.79 28.13 -4.88
N LEU A 16 23.58 29.35 -4.41
CA LEU A 16 22.71 30.34 -5.04
C LEU A 16 23.23 30.66 -6.46
N LEU A 17 22.48 30.29 -7.50
CA LEU A 17 22.63 30.90 -8.83
C LEU A 17 21.25 31.09 -9.46
N LEU A 18 20.90 32.36 -9.68
CA LEU A 18 19.70 32.80 -10.37
C LEU A 18 19.81 32.46 -11.86
N ALA A 19 19.05 31.46 -12.34
CA ALA A 19 18.89 31.19 -13.76
C ALA A 19 17.40 31.20 -14.11
N LEU A 20 16.99 32.26 -14.82
CA LEU A 20 15.67 32.42 -15.40
C LEU A 20 15.53 31.45 -16.58
N PHE A 21 14.84 30.32 -16.40
CA PHE A 21 14.44 29.45 -17.50
C PHE A 21 12.91 29.52 -17.67
N VAL A 22 12.49 30.04 -18.82
CA VAL A 22 11.10 29.96 -19.28
C VAL A 22 10.82 28.51 -19.65
N ALA A 23 10.07 27.80 -18.81
CA ALA A 23 9.55 26.49 -19.16
C ALA A 23 8.33 26.68 -20.07
N VAL A 24 8.46 26.31 -21.34
CA VAL A 24 7.31 26.07 -22.21
C VAL A 24 6.68 24.77 -21.73
N VAL A 25 5.55 24.87 -21.04
CA VAL A 25 4.73 23.71 -20.67
C VAL A 25 4.03 23.21 -21.94
N GLY A 26 4.62 22.19 -22.56
CA GLY A 26 3.90 21.35 -23.51
C GLY A 26 3.00 20.40 -22.71
N ALA A 27 1.69 20.62 -22.75
CA ALA A 27 0.72 19.68 -22.22
C ALA A 27 0.81 18.37 -23.04
N GLN A 28 1.20 17.27 -22.42
CA GLN A 28 1.10 15.95 -23.03
C GLN A 28 -0.25 15.34 -22.61
N PRO A 29 -1.06 14.84 -23.56
CA PRO A 29 -2.37 14.31 -23.22
C PRO A 29 -2.22 13.02 -22.40
N ALA A 30 -3.05 12.88 -21.37
CA ALA A 30 -3.24 11.62 -20.67
C ALA A 30 -3.88 10.62 -21.65
N GLY A 31 -3.07 9.70 -22.17
CA GLY A 31 -3.55 8.52 -22.87
C GLY A 31 -3.45 7.32 -21.95
N GLU A 32 -4.59 6.73 -21.59
CA GLU A 32 -4.67 5.34 -21.16
C GLU A 32 -4.11 4.47 -22.28
N GLY A 33 -2.90 3.97 -22.07
CA GLY A 33 -2.28 2.97 -22.92
C GLY A 33 -1.68 1.93 -22.01
N ASP A 34 -2.24 0.74 -22.03
CA ASP A 34 -1.58 -0.48 -21.58
C ASP A 34 -0.29 -0.63 -22.39
N GLY A 35 0.79 -0.03 -21.88
CA GLY A 35 2.13 -0.28 -22.37
C GLY A 35 2.47 -1.76 -22.18
N PRO A 36 3.31 -2.35 -23.04
CA PRO A 36 3.73 -3.74 -22.86
C PRO A 36 4.29 -3.86 -21.44
N ALA A 37 3.71 -4.78 -20.65
CA ALA A 37 4.26 -5.15 -19.36
C ALA A 37 5.73 -5.52 -19.59
N LEU A 38 6.62 -4.62 -19.17
CA LEU A 38 8.03 -4.94 -19.09
C LEU A 38 8.11 -5.98 -18.00
N ALA A 39 8.10 -7.26 -18.39
CA ALA A 39 8.49 -8.37 -17.53
C ALA A 39 9.98 -8.18 -17.23
N ASN A 40 10.28 -7.21 -16.38
CA ASN A 40 11.62 -7.00 -15.88
C ASN A 40 11.70 -7.80 -14.57
N PRO A 41 12.42 -8.93 -14.54
CA PRO A 41 12.64 -9.64 -13.29
C PRO A 41 13.23 -8.63 -12.29
N GLY A 42 12.67 -8.62 -11.08
CA GLY A 42 12.92 -7.66 -10.01
C GLY A 42 14.03 -6.64 -10.27
N VAL A 43 13.67 -5.40 -10.60
CA VAL A 43 14.67 -4.34 -10.79
C VAL A 43 15.22 -3.97 -9.42
N GLY A 44 16.50 -4.22 -9.20
CA GLY A 44 17.22 -3.75 -8.02
C GLY A 44 17.47 -2.25 -8.05
N LEU A 45 18.22 -1.75 -7.07
CA LEU A 45 18.57 -0.34 -6.94
C LEU A 45 19.07 0.26 -8.28
N ALA A 46 18.43 1.36 -8.69
CA ALA A 46 18.81 2.15 -9.84
C ALA A 46 18.71 3.66 -9.52
N ASP A 47 19.86 4.30 -9.42
CA ASP A 47 19.98 5.74 -9.20
C ASP A 47 19.41 6.52 -10.39
N CYS A 48 18.81 7.67 -10.10
CA CYS A 48 18.30 8.59 -11.09
C CYS A 48 19.43 9.38 -11.75
N VAL A 49 19.96 8.85 -12.85
CA VAL A 49 21.07 9.46 -13.59
C VAL A 49 20.57 9.90 -14.96
N ASN A 50 20.76 11.19 -15.28
CA ASN A 50 20.34 11.78 -16.56
C ASN A 50 18.83 11.59 -16.87
N GLY A 51 17.98 11.60 -15.83
CA GLY A 51 16.53 11.48 -15.97
C GLY A 51 16.01 10.05 -16.10
N LEU A 52 16.85 9.03 -15.88
CA LEU A 52 16.46 7.63 -15.86
C LEU A 52 16.94 6.91 -14.60
N ALA A 53 16.04 6.12 -13.98
CA ALA A 53 16.33 5.12 -12.96
C ALA A 53 16.11 3.74 -13.59
N GLY A 54 17.20 3.16 -14.11
CA GLY A 54 17.11 1.99 -14.98
C GLY A 54 16.43 2.35 -16.30
N VAL A 55 15.26 1.75 -16.57
CA VAL A 55 14.45 2.04 -17.78
C VAL A 55 13.34 3.06 -17.52
N TYR A 56 13.15 3.48 -16.27
CA TYR A 56 12.03 4.34 -15.89
C TYR A 56 12.45 5.82 -15.89
N PRO A 57 11.63 6.74 -16.43
CA PRO A 57 11.82 8.16 -16.24
C PRO A 57 11.86 8.51 -14.77
N CYS A 58 12.79 9.38 -14.38
CA CYS A 58 12.92 9.81 -12.99
C CYS A 58 13.26 11.31 -12.91
N GLN A 59 12.94 11.92 -11.78
CA GLN A 59 13.32 13.30 -11.48
C GLN A 59 13.66 13.44 -9.99
N ASN A 60 14.96 13.38 -9.66
CA ASN A 60 15.47 13.45 -8.28
C ASN A 60 14.90 12.38 -7.34
N VAL A 61 14.51 11.22 -7.89
CA VAL A 61 13.98 10.07 -7.14
C VAL A 61 14.60 8.81 -7.72
N ASP A 62 15.24 8.02 -6.87
CA ASP A 62 15.86 6.75 -7.23
C ASP A 62 14.83 5.62 -7.12
N LEU A 63 15.00 4.58 -7.95
CA LEU A 63 14.24 3.33 -7.81
C LEU A 63 15.04 2.39 -6.91
N LEU A 64 14.58 2.18 -5.68
CA LEU A 64 15.31 1.33 -4.73
C LEU A 64 15.09 -0.17 -4.99
N ALA A 65 13.85 -0.56 -5.30
CA ALA A 65 13.48 -1.93 -5.62
C ALA A 65 12.14 -1.99 -6.34
N GLN A 66 11.97 -3.01 -7.17
CA GLN A 66 10.70 -3.35 -7.81
C GLN A 66 10.50 -4.87 -7.75
N PRO A 67 9.90 -5.42 -6.68
CA PRO A 67 9.63 -6.86 -6.58
C PRO A 67 8.75 -7.36 -7.73
N ASP A 68 9.02 -8.57 -8.23
CA ASP A 68 8.19 -9.20 -9.26
C ASP A 68 6.82 -9.59 -8.67
N LEU A 69 5.76 -9.03 -9.24
CA LEU A 69 4.39 -9.30 -8.82
C LEU A 69 4.03 -10.80 -8.92
N ALA A 70 4.51 -11.49 -9.97
CA ALA A 70 4.25 -12.91 -10.16
C ALA A 70 4.89 -13.76 -9.05
N ALA A 71 6.11 -13.40 -8.63
CA ALA A 71 6.83 -14.06 -7.54
C ALA A 71 6.29 -13.71 -6.14
N THR A 72 5.58 -12.59 -6.02
CA THR A 72 5.06 -12.08 -4.74
C THR A 72 3.55 -12.33 -4.59
N GLY A 73 3.08 -13.44 -5.17
CA GLY A 73 1.73 -14.00 -5.06
C GLY A 73 0.80 -13.75 -6.27
N GLY A 74 1.28 -13.04 -7.30
CA GLY A 74 0.57 -12.78 -8.55
C GLY A 74 -0.62 -11.83 -8.45
N GLY A 75 -1.52 -11.93 -9.43
CA GLY A 75 -2.69 -11.06 -9.56
C GLY A 75 -2.37 -9.73 -10.24
N ILE A 76 -3.27 -8.76 -10.07
CA ILE A 76 -3.12 -7.38 -10.55
C ILE A 76 -3.01 -6.47 -9.32
N GLY A 77 -1.96 -5.66 -9.23
CA GLY A 77 -1.78 -4.69 -8.13
C GLY A 77 -2.94 -3.68 -8.08
N LYS A 78 -3.35 -3.31 -6.87
CA LYS A 78 -4.45 -2.35 -6.62
C LYS A 78 -3.92 -1.14 -5.87
N ASP A 79 -4.02 -1.14 -4.54
CA ASP A 79 -3.49 -0.10 -3.66
C ASP A 79 -2.23 -0.57 -2.90
N ILE A 80 -1.44 0.40 -2.43
CA ILE A 80 -0.29 0.20 -1.56
C ILE A 80 -0.40 1.10 -0.33
N TRP A 81 -0.12 0.54 0.84
CA TRP A 81 -0.04 1.27 2.10
C TRP A 81 1.22 0.89 2.87
N GLY A 82 1.62 1.77 3.80
CA GLY A 82 2.79 1.57 4.66
C GLY A 82 2.39 1.43 6.13
N TRP A 83 3.17 0.66 6.88
CA TRP A 83 3.11 0.63 8.34
C TRP A 83 4.52 0.76 8.90
N THR A 84 4.71 1.71 9.82
CA THR A 84 5.93 1.81 10.61
C THR A 84 5.65 1.17 11.96
N ASP A 85 6.40 0.14 12.29
CA ASP A 85 6.27 -0.55 13.55
C ASP A 85 6.64 0.38 14.71
N PRO A 86 5.73 0.66 15.66
CA PRO A 86 6.02 1.53 16.79
C PRO A 86 7.04 0.93 17.78
N LEU A 87 7.33 -0.38 17.70
CA LEU A 87 8.25 -1.06 18.61
C LEU A 87 9.73 -0.77 18.28
N ASP A 88 10.10 -0.82 17.00
CA ASP A 88 11.50 -0.74 16.54
C ASP A 88 11.71 0.20 15.34
N GLY A 89 10.65 0.75 14.77
CA GLY A 89 10.70 1.63 13.60
C GLY A 89 10.90 0.93 12.27
N ALA A 90 10.82 -0.42 12.23
CA ALA A 90 10.84 -1.16 10.97
C ALA A 90 9.64 -0.74 10.09
N GLU A 91 9.88 -0.56 8.79
CA GLU A 91 8.84 -0.18 7.84
C GLU A 91 8.38 -1.41 7.05
N TYR A 92 7.07 -1.50 6.82
CA TYR A 92 6.45 -2.59 6.11
C TYR A 92 5.56 -2.06 5.00
N VAL A 93 5.50 -2.80 3.89
CA VAL A 93 4.56 -2.54 2.80
C VAL A 93 3.40 -3.52 2.87
N ILE A 94 2.21 -2.97 2.72
CA ILE A 94 0.95 -3.67 2.55
C ILE A 94 0.50 -3.43 1.12
N MET A 95 0.72 -4.40 0.24
CA MET A 95 0.36 -4.30 -1.18
C MET A 95 -0.90 -5.12 -1.46
N THR A 96 -2.00 -4.44 -1.73
CA THR A 96 -3.25 -5.10 -2.13
C THR A 96 -3.25 -5.44 -3.61
N ARG A 97 -3.88 -6.55 -3.94
CA ARG A 97 -3.91 -7.13 -5.28
C ARG A 97 -5.28 -7.73 -5.53
N SER A 98 -5.58 -8.03 -6.79
CA SER A 98 -6.89 -8.57 -7.16
C SER A 98 -7.31 -9.78 -6.32
N ASN A 99 -6.37 -10.65 -5.94
CA ASN A 99 -6.60 -11.93 -5.26
C ASN A 99 -6.17 -11.99 -3.77
N GLY A 100 -5.66 -10.90 -3.19
CA GLY A 100 -5.17 -10.90 -1.81
C GLY A 100 -4.23 -9.73 -1.49
N THR A 101 -3.49 -9.85 -0.39
CA THR A 101 -2.61 -8.80 0.13
C THR A 101 -1.22 -9.37 0.41
N SER A 102 -0.19 -8.76 -0.18
CA SER A 102 1.21 -9.11 0.06
C SER A 102 1.82 -8.20 1.11
N PHE A 103 2.65 -8.78 1.98
CA PHE A 103 3.39 -8.05 3.01
C PHE A 103 4.88 -8.13 2.73
N PHE A 104 5.56 -6.98 2.90
CA PHE A 104 7.01 -6.89 2.75
C PHE A 104 7.63 -6.19 3.95
N ASP A 105 8.79 -6.64 4.36
CA ASP A 105 9.68 -5.95 5.30
C ASP A 105 10.65 -5.04 4.52
N LEU A 106 10.73 -3.77 4.90
CA LEU A 106 11.61 -2.74 4.33
C LEU A 106 12.75 -2.32 5.27
N SER A 107 13.14 -3.16 6.23
CA SER A 107 14.32 -2.94 7.07
C SER A 107 15.58 -2.61 6.24
N ASP A 108 15.69 -3.20 5.04
CA ASP A 108 16.52 -2.70 3.94
C ASP A 108 15.64 -2.37 2.73
N PRO A 109 15.42 -1.07 2.41
CA PRO A 109 14.53 -0.68 1.32
C PRO A 109 15.11 -0.97 -0.08
N THR A 110 16.41 -1.27 -0.18
CA THR A 110 17.05 -1.70 -1.44
C THR A 110 16.94 -3.20 -1.69
N ALA A 111 16.56 -3.96 -0.66
CA ALA A 111 16.31 -5.39 -0.73
C ALA A 111 15.06 -5.80 0.07
N PRO A 112 13.84 -5.36 -0.33
CA PRO A 112 12.61 -5.71 0.35
C PRO A 112 12.42 -7.22 0.48
N VAL A 113 12.07 -7.68 1.68
CA VAL A 113 11.81 -9.11 1.93
C VAL A 113 10.32 -9.37 1.84
N TYR A 114 9.91 -10.20 0.88
CA TYR A 114 8.52 -10.65 0.77
C TYR A 114 8.20 -11.63 1.90
N LEU A 115 7.42 -11.17 2.89
CA LEU A 115 7.09 -11.96 4.09
C LEU A 115 6.01 -12.99 3.81
N GLY A 116 5.05 -12.67 2.93
CA GLY A 116 3.97 -13.57 2.62
C GLY A 116 2.72 -12.90 2.08
N ASN A 117 1.68 -13.71 1.90
CA ASN A 117 0.41 -13.32 1.34
C ASN A 117 -0.74 -13.69 2.27
N MET A 118 -1.67 -12.76 2.48
CA MET A 118 -3.02 -13.06 2.96
C MET A 118 -3.97 -13.13 1.77
N PRO A 119 -4.46 -14.32 1.37
CA PRO A 119 -5.45 -14.44 0.31
C PRO A 119 -6.74 -13.69 0.65
N SER A 120 -7.44 -13.26 -0.39
CA SER A 120 -8.86 -12.90 -0.28
C SER A 120 -9.67 -14.09 0.25
N THR A 121 -10.61 -13.84 1.16
CA THR A 121 -11.54 -14.87 1.66
C THR A 121 -12.52 -15.37 0.61
N ILE A 122 -12.83 -14.57 -0.41
CA ILE A 122 -13.91 -14.83 -1.38
C ILE A 122 -13.46 -14.84 -2.84
N GLY A 123 -12.20 -14.49 -3.12
CA GLY A 123 -11.59 -14.60 -4.45
C GLY A 123 -11.18 -13.25 -5.04
N SER A 124 -11.17 -13.15 -6.37
CA SER A 124 -10.61 -11.99 -7.06
C SER A 124 -11.60 -10.82 -7.18
N SER A 125 -11.09 -9.61 -6.95
CA SER A 125 -11.80 -8.33 -7.00
C SER A 125 -11.29 -7.45 -8.13
N THR A 126 -12.17 -6.55 -8.62
CA THR A 126 -11.79 -5.46 -9.52
C THR A 126 -10.95 -4.41 -8.82
N TRP A 127 -11.24 -4.12 -7.56
CA TRP A 127 -10.52 -3.18 -6.73
C TRP A 127 -10.42 -3.64 -5.28
N ARG A 128 -9.32 -3.24 -4.63
CA ARG A 128 -8.99 -3.58 -3.25
C ARG A 128 -8.21 -2.41 -2.65
N ASP A 129 -8.50 -2.08 -1.41
CA ASP A 129 -7.91 -0.94 -0.69
C ASP A 129 -7.55 -1.35 0.73
N ALA A 130 -6.52 -0.74 1.31
CA ALA A 130 -6.08 -1.00 2.67
C ALA A 130 -5.70 0.28 3.40
N LYS A 131 -6.09 0.38 4.67
CA LYS A 131 -5.60 1.41 5.59
C LYS A 131 -5.23 0.78 6.93
N VAL A 132 -4.39 1.47 7.68
CA VAL A 132 -3.89 0.99 8.97
C VAL A 132 -4.40 1.89 10.09
N PHE A 133 -4.80 1.29 11.19
CA PHE A 133 -5.04 1.96 12.47
C PHE A 133 -4.27 1.21 13.54
N GLU A 134 -3.41 1.93 14.27
CA GLU A 134 -2.44 1.34 15.20
C GLU A 134 -1.62 0.22 14.53
N ASN A 135 -1.81 -1.04 14.95
CA ASN A 135 -1.12 -2.20 14.40
C ASN A 135 -2.01 -3.07 13.50
N TYR A 136 -3.20 -2.60 13.11
CA TYR A 136 -4.16 -3.39 12.35
C TYR A 136 -4.36 -2.81 10.95
N ALA A 137 -4.22 -3.66 9.94
CA ALA A 137 -4.61 -3.35 8.58
C ALA A 137 -6.07 -3.75 8.36
N TYR A 138 -6.84 -2.86 7.72
CA TYR A 138 -8.23 -3.07 7.32
C TYR A 138 -8.27 -3.11 5.79
N ILE A 139 -8.59 -4.27 5.23
CA ILE A 139 -8.57 -4.52 3.79
C ILE A 139 -10.00 -4.69 3.30
N VAL A 140 -10.40 -3.84 2.36
CA VAL A 140 -11.71 -3.89 1.69
C VAL A 140 -11.57 -4.29 0.23
N ALA A 141 -12.64 -4.81 -0.36
CA ALA A 141 -12.70 -5.11 -1.78
C ALA A 141 -14.10 -4.85 -2.35
N ASP A 142 -14.16 -4.55 -3.66
CA ASP A 142 -15.41 -4.34 -4.38
C ASP A 142 -15.84 -5.55 -5.22
N ALA A 143 -17.07 -5.48 -5.74
CA ALA A 143 -17.66 -6.44 -6.68
C ALA A 143 -17.78 -7.90 -6.20
N LEU A 144 -17.70 -8.14 -4.89
CA LEU A 144 -17.95 -9.43 -4.24
C LEU A 144 -18.35 -9.24 -2.78
N VAL A 145 -18.94 -10.27 -2.18
CA VAL A 145 -19.29 -10.33 -0.75
C VAL A 145 -18.03 -10.60 0.05
N HIS A 146 -17.19 -9.59 0.21
CA HIS A 146 -15.87 -9.65 0.82
C HIS A 146 -15.87 -9.35 2.33
N GLY A 147 -16.68 -8.37 2.76
CA GLY A 147 -16.53 -7.74 4.08
C GLY A 147 -15.24 -6.93 4.20
N ILE A 148 -14.71 -6.86 5.43
CA ILE A 148 -13.42 -6.22 5.74
C ILE A 148 -12.53 -7.23 6.44
N GLN A 149 -11.41 -7.58 5.80
CA GLN A 149 -10.38 -8.41 6.42
C GLN A 149 -9.54 -7.53 7.34
N VAL A 150 -9.46 -7.88 8.62
CA VAL A 150 -8.61 -7.23 9.60
C VAL A 150 -7.41 -8.12 9.87
N PHE A 151 -6.21 -7.56 9.81
CA PHE A 151 -4.95 -8.28 9.99
C PHE A 151 -4.06 -7.56 11.00
N ASP A 152 -3.59 -8.29 12.01
CA ASP A 152 -2.62 -7.83 12.99
C ASP A 152 -1.21 -7.81 12.37
N LEU A 153 -0.71 -6.61 12.10
CA LEU A 153 0.60 -6.38 11.48
C LEU A 153 1.76 -6.77 12.38
N THR A 154 1.55 -6.87 13.70
CA THR A 154 2.62 -7.33 14.60
C THR A 154 3.04 -8.77 14.34
N ARG A 155 2.17 -9.57 13.72
CA ARG A 155 2.48 -10.95 13.28
C ARG A 155 3.60 -11.01 12.25
N LEU A 156 3.89 -9.90 11.56
CA LEU A 156 4.97 -9.80 10.59
C LEU A 156 6.36 -9.90 11.26
N ARG A 157 6.48 -9.51 12.53
CA ARG A 157 7.72 -9.58 13.33
C ARG A 157 8.24 -11.00 13.51
N ASP A 158 7.32 -11.96 13.60
CA ASP A 158 7.64 -13.36 13.94
C ASP A 158 7.94 -14.23 12.72
N VAL A 159 7.95 -13.65 11.51
CA VAL A 159 8.19 -14.37 10.26
C VAL A 159 9.66 -14.71 10.11
N THR A 160 10.03 -15.93 10.49
CA THR A 160 11.42 -16.43 10.38
C THR A 160 11.68 -17.25 9.11
N SER A 161 10.63 -17.71 8.41
CA SER A 161 10.72 -18.56 7.22
C SER A 161 9.71 -18.12 6.15
N PRO A 162 9.96 -17.00 5.45
CA PRO A 162 9.09 -16.51 4.38
C PRO A 162 9.19 -17.37 3.09
N PRO A 163 8.17 -17.35 2.23
CA PRO A 163 6.89 -16.66 2.40
C PRO A 163 5.87 -17.46 3.22
N VAL A 164 5.05 -16.76 4.00
CA VAL A 164 3.94 -17.34 4.77
C VAL A 164 2.60 -17.09 4.06
N THR A 165 1.68 -18.06 4.14
CA THR A 165 0.27 -17.83 3.80
C THR A 165 -0.49 -17.47 5.07
N PHE A 166 -0.94 -16.23 5.16
CA PHE A 166 -1.67 -15.70 6.30
C PHE A 166 -3.18 -15.86 6.16
N THR A 167 -3.87 -15.78 7.29
CA THR A 167 -5.32 -15.60 7.39
C THR A 167 -5.61 -14.28 8.12
N PRO A 168 -6.75 -13.61 7.85
CA PRO A 168 -7.16 -12.47 8.65
C PRO A 168 -7.38 -12.89 10.11
N ASP A 169 -7.15 -11.97 11.03
CA ASP A 169 -7.43 -12.15 12.47
C ASP A 169 -8.93 -11.95 12.75
N PHE A 170 -9.58 -11.09 11.97
CA PHE A 170 -11.01 -10.87 12.04
C PHE A 170 -11.59 -10.58 10.65
N LEU A 171 -12.85 -10.98 10.44
CA LEU A 171 -13.62 -10.68 9.24
C LEU A 171 -14.88 -9.92 9.66
N TYR A 172 -14.94 -8.63 9.32
CA TYR A 172 -16.14 -7.85 9.53
C TYR A 172 -17.13 -8.10 8.37
N GLU A 173 -18.27 -8.70 8.69
CA GLU A 173 -19.30 -9.11 7.72
C GLU A 173 -20.50 -8.14 7.67
N GLY A 174 -20.40 -6.95 8.28
CA GLY A 174 -21.48 -5.95 8.29
C GLY A 174 -21.68 -5.20 6.96
N ILE A 175 -20.81 -5.45 5.98
CA ILE A 175 -20.95 -5.01 4.58
C ILE A 175 -20.61 -6.17 3.65
N ASP A 176 -21.18 -6.16 2.45
CA ASP A 176 -20.75 -7.06 1.38
C ASP A 176 -19.44 -6.54 0.77
N ASN A 177 -19.41 -5.28 0.36
CA ASN A 177 -18.29 -4.71 -0.40
C ASN A 177 -17.99 -3.27 0.00
N ALA A 178 -16.77 -2.82 -0.28
CA ALA A 178 -16.40 -1.41 -0.30
C ALA A 178 -15.30 -1.17 -1.33
N HIS A 179 -15.37 -0.04 -2.04
CA HIS A 179 -14.34 0.34 -3.00
C HIS A 179 -13.10 0.88 -2.28
N ASN A 180 -13.30 1.78 -1.31
CA ASN A 180 -12.21 2.35 -0.52
C ASN A 180 -12.52 2.29 0.98
N ILE A 181 -11.48 2.47 1.78
CA ILE A 181 -11.58 2.71 3.22
C ILE A 181 -10.71 3.90 3.60
N VAL A 182 -11.20 4.74 4.50
CA VAL A 182 -10.47 5.89 5.06
C VAL A 182 -10.54 5.80 6.57
N ILE A 183 -9.46 6.14 7.26
CA ILE A 183 -9.39 6.08 8.73
C ILE A 183 -9.04 7.46 9.27
N ASN A 184 -9.80 7.92 10.26
CA ASN A 184 -9.42 9.04 11.10
C ASN A 184 -8.73 8.49 12.34
N GLU A 185 -7.40 8.52 12.34
CA GLU A 185 -6.57 8.00 13.41
C GLU A 185 -6.73 8.79 14.72
N ASP A 186 -7.07 10.08 14.67
CA ASP A 186 -7.27 10.89 15.88
C ASP A 186 -8.54 10.48 16.64
N SER A 187 -9.56 10.02 15.91
CA SER A 187 -10.86 9.65 16.50
C SER A 187 -11.08 8.15 16.63
N GLY A 188 -10.28 7.31 15.97
CA GLY A 188 -10.49 5.86 15.93
C GLY A 188 -11.73 5.44 15.15
N PHE A 189 -12.02 6.11 14.04
CA PHE A 189 -13.14 5.75 13.16
C PHE A 189 -12.63 5.42 11.76
N ALA A 190 -13.15 4.33 11.19
CA ALA A 190 -13.01 4.04 9.77
C ALA A 190 -14.32 4.32 9.01
N TYR A 191 -14.16 4.62 7.73
CA TYR A 191 -15.23 4.96 6.80
C TYR A 191 -15.04 4.10 5.56
N ALA A 192 -15.87 3.06 5.42
CA ALA A 192 -15.95 2.27 4.20
C ALA A 192 -16.82 3.01 3.16
N VAL A 193 -16.28 3.14 1.96
CA VAL A 193 -16.81 3.98 0.88
C VAL A 193 -17.19 3.11 -0.32
N GLY A 194 -18.36 3.39 -0.92
CA GLY A 194 -18.87 2.60 -2.05
C GLY A 194 -19.46 1.26 -1.60
N THR A 195 -20.17 1.26 -0.47
CA THR A 195 -20.91 0.10 0.05
C THR A 195 -22.39 0.22 -0.32
N ASP A 196 -23.13 -0.89 -0.26
CA ASP A 196 -24.59 -0.92 -0.44
C ASP A 196 -25.38 -0.63 0.87
N THR A 197 -24.67 -0.35 1.96
CA THR A 197 -25.28 0.02 3.24
C THR A 197 -25.51 1.53 3.34
N CYS A 198 -26.26 1.96 4.36
CA CYS A 198 -26.48 3.38 4.64
C CYS A 198 -27.03 4.17 3.42
N ASN A 199 -27.82 3.53 2.54
CA ASN A 199 -28.33 4.06 1.27
C ASN A 199 -27.22 4.58 0.33
N GLY A 200 -26.08 3.88 0.26
CA GLY A 200 -24.91 4.30 -0.52
C GLY A 200 -24.06 5.38 0.16
N GLY A 201 -24.37 5.71 1.42
CA GLY A 201 -23.59 6.60 2.25
C GLY A 201 -22.31 5.96 2.80
N LEU A 202 -21.63 6.68 3.69
CA LEU A 202 -20.47 6.15 4.40
C LEU A 202 -20.91 5.10 5.42
N HIS A 203 -20.30 3.92 5.36
CA HIS A 203 -20.44 2.93 6.42
C HIS A 203 -19.34 3.17 7.44
N MET A 204 -19.73 3.53 8.67
CA MET A 204 -18.81 3.92 9.73
C MET A 204 -18.51 2.75 10.67
N LEU A 205 -17.24 2.63 11.06
CA LEU A 205 -16.77 1.63 12.00
C LEU A 205 -16.12 2.33 13.19
N ASP A 206 -16.49 1.90 14.40
CA ASP A 206 -15.78 2.22 15.63
C ASP A 206 -14.60 1.26 15.78
N LEU A 207 -13.39 1.82 15.88
CA LEU A 207 -12.13 1.10 16.04
C LEU A 207 -11.60 1.13 17.47
N SER A 208 -12.45 1.42 18.47
CA SER A 208 -12.08 1.40 19.89
C SER A 208 -11.51 0.05 20.34
N ASN A 209 -11.93 -1.04 19.68
CA ASN A 209 -11.19 -2.30 19.64
C ASN A 209 -10.66 -2.54 18.21
N PRO A 210 -9.40 -2.19 17.89
CA PRO A 210 -8.89 -2.27 16.52
C PRO A 210 -8.92 -3.69 15.93
N ALA A 211 -8.76 -4.72 16.77
CA ALA A 211 -8.77 -6.11 16.35
C ALA A 211 -10.15 -6.60 15.88
N GLU A 212 -11.23 -6.03 16.44
CA GLU A 212 -12.61 -6.42 16.17
C GLU A 212 -13.48 -5.16 16.04
N PRO A 213 -13.42 -4.46 14.89
CA PRO A 213 -14.22 -3.26 14.67
C PRO A 213 -15.71 -3.56 14.66
N VAL A 214 -16.51 -2.59 15.08
CA VAL A 214 -17.98 -2.70 15.10
C VAL A 214 -18.63 -1.56 14.33
N PHE A 215 -19.88 -1.75 13.91
CA PHE A 215 -20.66 -0.66 13.31
C PHE A 215 -20.87 0.47 14.33
N ALA A 216 -20.70 1.73 13.90
CA ALA A 216 -20.84 2.92 14.73
C ALA A 216 -22.28 3.47 14.81
#